data_AF-A0A4D4KJW1-F1
#
_entry.id   AF-A0A4D4KJW1-F1
#
_cell.length_a   1.000
_cell.length_b   1.000
_cell.length_c   1.000
_cell.angle_alpha   90.00
_cell.angle_beta   90.00
_cell.angle_gamma   90.00
#
_symmetry.space_group_name_H-M   'P 1'
#
loop_
_entity.id
_entity.type
_entity.pdbx_description
1 polymer ?
#
loop_
_entity_poly.entity_id
_entity_poly.type
_entity_poly.pdbx_seq_one_letter_code
_entity_poly.pdbx_strand_id
1 'polypeptide(L)'
;MLAVAVPVFAMGMASLPAYVVTLASFSGVESATGLAHVLLNTVGLALLLLVVVSHRRRLRGRCPRCGAGHTGDGSGPLVHPPASVASRRTRIQVYLLMCGLLPWAVVKTIWTLGGDALSVTAEKWREENAGGSGVAKALASVGIDVTVLAALAGIFLLLGLMYPWGQVFPRWTLLLTGRRVPRLLPLLPAWLSAIGLSVYGVVLVIYAPLSAVNVLPRIKPDGGFTSSAGITWMVLFGGLAFGGLGFGLIAAARSYAARTRPVCAIVAATDATPGNRSAR
;
A
#
# COMPACT_ATOMS: atom_id res chain seq x y z
N MET A 1 9.01 -28.21 9.43
CA MET A 1 9.44 -27.04 10.21
C MET A 1 9.04 -25.69 9.59
N LEU A 2 9.45 -25.34 8.35
CA LEU A 2 9.11 -24.05 7.73
C LEU A 2 7.60 -23.76 7.62
N ALA A 3 6.78 -24.80 7.36
CA ALA A 3 5.32 -24.68 7.27
C ALA A 3 4.65 -24.27 8.59
N VAL A 4 5.29 -24.51 9.73
CA VAL A 4 4.77 -24.16 11.07
C VAL A 4 5.39 -22.85 11.57
N ALA A 5 6.67 -22.62 11.30
CA ALA A 5 7.36 -21.40 11.74
C ALA A 5 6.80 -20.13 11.08
N VAL A 6 6.49 -20.16 9.77
CA VAL A 6 5.96 -18.99 9.04
C VAL A 6 4.65 -18.46 9.64
N PRO A 7 3.61 -19.30 9.90
CA PRO A 7 2.40 -18.86 10.58
C PRO A 7 2.64 -18.27 11.97
N VAL A 8 3.52 -18.87 12.77
CA VAL A 8 3.83 -18.42 14.14
C VAL A 8 4.44 -17.02 14.13
N PHE A 9 5.48 -16.82 13.32
CA PHE A 9 6.11 -15.50 13.17
C PHE A 9 5.16 -14.46 12.55
N ALA A 10 4.28 -14.88 11.63
CA ALA A 10 3.26 -14.00 11.05
C ALA A 10 2.21 -13.55 12.07
N MET A 11 1.83 -14.42 13.01
CA MET A 11 0.94 -14.05 14.11
C MET A 11 1.64 -13.10 15.10
N GLY A 12 2.92 -13.35 15.41
CA GLY A 12 3.72 -12.50 16.28
C GLY A 12 3.99 -11.08 15.76
N MET A 13 3.85 -10.83 14.46
CA MET A 13 3.96 -9.49 13.87
C MET A 13 2.63 -8.76 13.67
N ALA A 14 1.50 -9.36 14.05
CA ALA A 14 0.17 -8.84 13.74
C ALA A 14 -0.08 -7.42 14.31
N SER A 15 0.57 -7.07 15.42
CA SER A 15 0.48 -5.74 16.05
C SER A 15 1.47 -4.71 15.49
N LEU A 16 2.33 -5.07 14.53
CA LEU A 16 3.28 -4.13 13.91
C LEU A 16 2.61 -2.86 13.35
N PRO A 17 1.46 -2.93 12.66
CA PRO A 17 0.78 -1.72 12.17
C PRO A 17 0.36 -0.77 13.31
N ALA A 18 -0.06 -1.31 14.45
CA ALA A 18 -0.45 -0.49 15.61
C ALA A 18 0.75 0.29 16.15
N TYR A 19 1.90 -0.36 16.33
CA TYR A 19 3.14 0.31 16.75
C TYR A 19 3.62 1.37 15.74
N VAL A 20 3.44 1.13 14.43
CA VAL A 20 3.77 2.14 13.41
C VAL A 20 2.88 3.37 13.55
N VAL A 21 1.59 3.18 13.78
CA VAL A 21 0.64 4.29 13.96
C VAL A 21 0.94 5.09 15.22
N THR A 22 1.18 4.42 16.36
CA THR A 22 1.46 5.13 17.63
C THR A 22 2.77 5.93 17.54
N LEU A 23 3.81 5.36 16.93
CA LEU A 23 5.07 6.06 16.70
C LEU A 23 4.91 7.23 15.72
N ALA A 24 4.21 7.04 14.60
CA ALA A 24 3.97 8.11 13.62
C ALA A 24 3.10 9.25 14.18
N SER A 25 2.23 8.92 15.14
CA SER A 25 1.39 9.89 15.86
C SER A 25 2.09 10.52 17.07
N PHE A 26 3.38 10.21 17.28
CA PHE A 26 4.17 10.64 18.45
C PHE A 26 3.50 10.32 19.79
N SER A 27 2.66 9.29 19.83
CA SER A 27 1.90 8.88 21.02
C SER A 27 2.71 7.98 21.96
N GLY A 28 3.98 7.70 21.62
CA GLY A 28 4.87 6.85 22.40
C GLY A 28 4.64 5.35 22.16
N VAL A 29 5.31 4.54 22.99
CA VAL A 29 5.23 3.07 22.96
C VAL A 29 4.82 2.58 24.35
N GLU A 30 3.72 1.83 24.43
CA GLU A 30 3.21 1.31 25.70
C GLU A 30 4.17 0.31 26.36
N SER A 31 4.95 -0.43 25.56
CA SER A 31 5.93 -1.39 26.05
C SER A 31 7.11 -1.56 25.09
N ALA A 32 8.32 -1.31 25.60
CA ALA A 32 9.57 -1.52 24.86
C ALA A 32 9.82 -3.01 24.57
N THR A 33 9.47 -3.91 25.49
CA THR A 33 9.63 -5.36 25.31
C THR A 33 8.62 -5.90 24.30
N GLY A 34 7.39 -5.38 24.29
CA GLY A 34 6.39 -5.68 23.26
C GLY A 34 6.85 -5.27 21.87
N LEU A 35 7.38 -4.04 21.73
CA LEU A 35 7.94 -3.56 20.47
C LEU A 35 9.12 -4.44 20.01
N ALA A 36 10.06 -4.76 20.91
CA ALA A 36 11.20 -5.62 20.59
C ALA A 36 10.75 -7.02 20.11
N HIS A 37 9.75 -7.60 20.76
CA HIS A 37 9.19 -8.90 20.37
C HIS A 37 8.58 -8.85 18.95
N VAL A 38 7.80 -7.82 18.64
CA VAL A 38 7.20 -7.64 17.31
C VAL A 38 8.26 -7.44 16.24
N LEU A 39 9.30 -6.65 16.51
CA LEU A 39 10.41 -6.44 15.59
C LEU A 39 11.18 -7.74 15.32
N LEU A 40 11.50 -8.50 16.36
CA LEU A 40 12.16 -9.81 16.23
C LEU A 40 11.31 -10.78 15.40
N ASN A 41 9.99 -10.82 15.64
CA ASN A 41 9.10 -11.67 14.85
C ASN A 41 9.03 -11.23 13.39
N THR A 42 9.02 -9.93 13.14
CA THR A 42 9.03 -9.36 11.78
C THR A 42 10.31 -9.72 11.03
N VAL A 43 11.47 -9.57 11.68
CA VAL A 43 12.77 -9.95 11.11
C VAL A 43 12.84 -11.46 10.87
N GLY A 44 12.41 -12.27 11.86
CA GLY A 44 12.34 -13.72 11.75
C GLY A 44 11.49 -14.17 10.57
N LEU A 45 10.28 -13.61 10.42
CA LEU A 45 9.42 -13.90 9.27
C LEU A 45 10.09 -13.51 7.95
N ALA A 46 10.68 -12.31 7.88
CA ALA A 46 11.34 -11.82 6.67
C ALA A 46 12.47 -12.76 6.23
N LEU A 47 13.30 -13.22 7.16
CA LEU A 47 14.37 -14.18 6.89
C LEU A 47 13.83 -15.52 6.41
N LEU A 48 12.80 -16.08 7.07
CA LEU A 48 12.16 -17.33 6.65
C LEU A 48 11.55 -17.22 5.24
N LEU A 49 10.87 -16.12 4.94
CA LEU A 49 10.33 -15.87 3.61
C LEU A 49 11.43 -15.77 2.54
N LEU A 50 12.55 -15.13 2.85
CA LEU A 50 13.71 -15.08 1.95
C LEU A 50 14.29 -16.46 1.67
N VAL A 51 14.41 -17.32 2.70
CA VAL A 51 14.85 -18.71 2.57
C VAL A 51 13.88 -19.51 1.69
N VAL A 52 12.57 -19.43 1.95
CA VAL A 52 11.54 -20.12 1.15
C VAL A 52 11.58 -19.66 -0.30
N VAL A 53 11.71 -18.36 -0.55
CA VAL A 53 11.79 -17.79 -1.89
C VAL A 53 13.06 -18.23 -2.60
N SER A 54 14.21 -18.20 -1.94
CA SER A 54 15.50 -18.67 -2.48
C SER A 54 15.42 -20.16 -2.86
N HIS A 55 14.89 -20.98 -1.95
CA HIS A 55 14.75 -22.42 -2.17
C HIS A 55 13.80 -22.72 -3.34
N ARG A 56 12.63 -22.07 -3.39
CA ARG A 56 11.69 -22.21 -4.52
C ARG A 56 12.26 -21.75 -5.86
N ARG A 57 13.14 -20.74 -5.88
CA ARG A 57 13.83 -20.32 -7.11
C ARG A 57 14.79 -21.41 -7.59
N ARG A 58 15.59 -21.97 -6.69
CA ARG A 58 16.51 -23.08 -7.00
C ARG A 58 15.76 -24.30 -7.55
N LEU A 59 14.66 -24.70 -6.91
CA LEU A 59 13.82 -25.82 -7.37
C LEU A 59 13.21 -25.59 -8.77
N ARG A 60 13.05 -24.33 -9.19
CA ARG A 60 12.55 -23.96 -10.53
C ARG A 60 13.67 -23.65 -11.53
N GLY A 61 14.93 -23.97 -11.23
CA GLY A 61 16.08 -23.68 -12.08
C GLY A 61 16.31 -22.18 -12.30
N ARG A 62 15.87 -21.32 -11.38
CA ARG A 62 16.05 -19.85 -11.45
C ARG A 62 17.15 -19.39 -10.50
N CYS A 63 17.82 -18.29 -10.85
CA CYS A 63 18.89 -17.72 -10.02
C CYS A 63 18.38 -17.41 -8.59
N PRO A 64 19.04 -17.87 -7.51
CA PRO A 64 18.58 -17.61 -6.14
C PRO A 64 18.60 -16.11 -5.80
N ARG A 65 19.58 -15.35 -6.33
CA ARG A 65 19.76 -13.90 -6.08
C ARG A 65 18.69 -13.07 -6.79
N CYS A 66 18.71 -13.04 -8.13
CA CYS A 66 17.81 -12.20 -8.91
C CYS A 66 16.52 -12.90 -9.34
N GLY A 67 16.47 -14.24 -9.38
CA GLY A 67 15.31 -15.05 -9.79
C GLY A 67 14.94 -14.99 -11.27
N ALA A 68 15.82 -14.45 -12.12
CA ALA A 68 15.75 -14.61 -13.57
C ALA A 68 16.30 -15.98 -13.99
N GLY A 69 15.91 -16.44 -15.18
CA GLY A 69 16.59 -17.55 -15.87
C GLY A 69 17.69 -16.95 -16.73
N HIS A 70 18.94 -17.33 -16.47
CA HIS A 70 20.09 -16.98 -17.30
C HIS A 70 21.10 -18.13 -17.25
N THR A 71 21.87 -18.28 -18.32
CA THR A 71 22.79 -19.40 -18.55
C THR A 71 24.14 -19.26 -17.84
N GLY A 72 24.46 -18.09 -17.27
CA GLY A 72 25.65 -17.86 -16.45
C GLY A 72 25.46 -18.13 -14.95
N ASP A 73 26.57 -18.17 -14.21
CA ASP A 73 26.63 -18.40 -12.75
C ASP A 73 25.89 -17.34 -11.90
N GLY A 74 25.52 -16.19 -12.50
CA GLY A 74 24.84 -15.09 -11.80
C GLY A 74 25.71 -14.41 -10.75
N SER A 75 27.04 -14.53 -10.86
CA SER A 75 28.01 -13.90 -9.93
C SER A 75 28.10 -12.39 -10.13
N GLY A 76 27.75 -11.89 -11.31
CA GLY A 76 27.74 -10.47 -11.65
C GLY A 76 26.97 -9.58 -10.66
N PRO A 77 27.31 -8.28 -10.59
CA PRO A 77 26.66 -7.34 -9.68
C PRO A 77 25.16 -7.20 -9.96
N LEU A 78 24.38 -6.88 -8.93
CA LEU A 78 22.97 -6.57 -9.11
C LEU A 78 22.82 -5.17 -9.72
N VAL A 79 22.17 -5.10 -10.87
CA VAL A 79 21.86 -3.86 -11.58
C VAL A 79 20.39 -3.56 -11.44
N HIS A 80 20.09 -2.28 -11.18
CA HIS A 80 18.72 -1.80 -11.08
C HIS A 80 18.19 -1.41 -12.47
N PRO A 81 17.02 -1.92 -12.90
CA PRO A 81 16.40 -1.52 -14.15
C PRO A 81 16.18 0.00 -14.24
N PRO A 82 16.17 0.60 -15.45
CA PRO A 82 15.87 2.02 -15.61
C PRO A 82 14.44 2.34 -15.15
N ALA A 83 14.22 3.61 -14.77
CA ALA A 83 12.92 4.07 -14.35
C ALA A 83 11.89 3.91 -15.49
N SER A 84 10.72 3.37 -15.18
CA SER A 84 9.69 3.09 -16.19
C SER A 84 8.30 3.51 -15.71
N VAL A 85 7.35 3.60 -16.65
CA VAL A 85 5.90 3.76 -16.37
C VAL A 85 5.24 2.38 -16.29
N ALA A 86 4.21 2.23 -15.44
CA ALA A 86 3.49 0.96 -15.32
C ALA A 86 2.82 0.59 -16.65
N SER A 87 2.67 -0.71 -16.89
CA SER A 87 2.02 -1.21 -18.10
C SER A 87 0.64 -0.58 -18.29
N ARG A 88 0.18 -0.43 -19.54
CA ARG A 88 -1.15 0.12 -19.84
C ARG A 88 -2.25 -0.64 -19.11
N ARG A 89 -2.16 -1.98 -19.06
CA ARG A 89 -3.12 -2.85 -18.35
C ARG A 89 -3.16 -2.54 -16.86
N THR A 90 -2.01 -2.43 -16.20
CA THR A 90 -1.93 -2.07 -14.78
C THR A 90 -2.55 -0.69 -14.52
N ARG A 91 -2.23 0.30 -15.35
CA ARG A 91 -2.78 1.66 -15.20
C ARG A 91 -4.30 1.67 -15.34
N ILE A 92 -4.85 1.01 -16.36
CA ILE A 92 -6.30 0.89 -16.54
C ILE A 92 -6.94 0.21 -15.33
N GLN A 93 -6.41 -0.94 -14.90
CA GLN A 93 -6.93 -1.65 -13.73
C GLN A 93 -6.96 -0.76 -12.49
N VAL A 94 -5.85 -0.07 -12.22
CA VAL A 94 -5.73 0.80 -11.07
C VAL A 94 -6.69 2.00 -11.16
N TYR A 95 -6.82 2.64 -12.32
CA TYR A 95 -7.76 3.75 -12.50
C TYR A 95 -9.21 3.33 -12.34
N LEU A 96 -9.60 2.15 -12.87
CA LEU A 96 -10.94 1.60 -12.65
C LEU A 96 -11.21 1.35 -11.16
N LEU A 97 -10.25 0.81 -10.42
CA LEU A 97 -10.38 0.62 -8.97
C LEU A 97 -10.48 1.95 -8.23
N MET A 98 -9.72 2.97 -8.66
CA MET A 98 -9.78 4.31 -8.09
C MET A 98 -11.15 5.00 -8.31
N CYS A 99 -11.91 4.63 -9.34
CA CYS A 99 -13.27 5.15 -9.51
C CYS A 99 -14.18 4.82 -8.31
N GLY A 100 -13.86 3.80 -7.51
CA GLY A 100 -14.57 3.49 -6.26
C GLY A 100 -14.51 4.62 -5.22
N LEU A 101 -13.55 5.55 -5.32
CA LEU A 101 -13.48 6.74 -4.46
C LEU A 101 -14.55 7.79 -4.81
N LEU A 102 -15.10 7.78 -6.04
CA LEU A 102 -15.95 8.86 -6.53
C LEU A 102 -17.23 9.04 -5.71
N PRO A 103 -18.04 8.01 -5.41
CA PRO A 103 -19.28 8.22 -4.65
C PRO A 103 -19.02 8.78 -3.25
N TRP A 104 -17.98 8.28 -2.60
CA TRP A 104 -17.56 8.75 -1.28
C TRP A 104 -17.05 10.20 -1.33
N ALA A 105 -16.20 10.53 -2.31
CA ALA A 105 -15.66 11.87 -2.50
C ALA A 105 -16.78 12.88 -2.80
N VAL A 106 -17.75 12.52 -3.65
CA VAL A 106 -18.90 13.37 -3.98
C VAL A 106 -19.71 13.71 -2.72
N VAL A 107 -20.05 12.72 -1.90
CA VAL A 107 -20.82 12.95 -0.66
C VAL A 107 -20.04 13.86 0.30
N LYS A 108 -18.75 13.60 0.48
CA LYS A 108 -17.88 14.46 1.31
C LYS A 108 -17.83 15.88 0.77
N THR A 109 -17.68 16.06 -0.54
CA THR A 109 -17.68 17.37 -1.17
C THR A 109 -19.01 18.11 -0.93
N ILE A 110 -20.15 17.43 -1.10
CA ILE A 110 -21.47 18.02 -0.82
C ILE A 110 -21.54 18.55 0.61
N TRP A 111 -21.19 17.73 1.61
CA TRP A 111 -21.20 18.17 3.01
C TRP A 111 -20.23 19.32 3.28
N THR A 112 -19.02 19.30 2.70
CA THR A 112 -18.04 20.40 2.87
C THR A 112 -18.52 21.71 2.27
N LEU A 113 -19.28 21.65 1.17
CA LEU A 113 -19.84 22.83 0.49
C LEU A 113 -21.15 23.32 1.11
N GLY A 114 -21.60 22.72 2.22
CA GLY A 114 -22.82 23.14 2.91
C GLY A 114 -24.11 22.47 2.41
N GLY A 115 -24.01 21.45 1.55
CA GLY A 115 -25.16 20.69 1.07
C GLY A 115 -25.47 19.46 1.92
N ASP A 116 -26.70 18.97 1.78
CA ASP A 116 -27.18 17.79 2.49
C ASP A 116 -27.10 16.55 1.59
N ALA A 117 -26.61 15.43 2.15
CA ALA A 117 -26.53 14.17 1.44
C ALA A 117 -26.67 12.98 2.39
N LEU A 118 -27.22 11.88 1.89
CA LEU A 118 -27.38 10.62 2.62
C LEU A 118 -28.01 10.80 4.02
N SER A 119 -29.02 11.65 4.15
CA SER A 119 -29.73 11.94 5.40
C SER A 119 -28.87 12.56 6.52
N VAL A 120 -27.79 13.24 6.13
CA VAL A 120 -26.92 14.04 6.99
C VAL A 120 -26.91 15.48 6.48
N THR A 121 -27.12 16.44 7.38
CA THR A 121 -27.01 17.87 7.07
C THR A 121 -25.56 18.35 7.21
N ALA A 122 -25.21 19.42 6.48
CA ALA A 122 -23.86 19.97 6.57
C ALA A 122 -23.51 20.49 7.97
N GLU A 123 -24.47 21.06 8.69
CA GLU A 123 -24.30 21.57 10.07
C GLU A 123 -23.95 20.43 11.01
N LYS A 124 -24.73 19.34 10.95
CA LYS A 124 -24.51 18.17 11.80
C LYS A 124 -23.18 17.49 11.45
N TRP A 125 -22.81 17.43 10.17
CA TRP A 125 -21.48 16.98 9.75
C TRP A 125 -20.36 17.83 10.36
N ARG A 126 -20.48 19.16 10.36
CA ARG A 126 -19.46 20.05 10.97
C ARG A 126 -19.35 19.85 12.47
N GLU A 127 -20.48 19.72 13.18
CA GLU A 127 -20.51 19.47 14.62
C GLU A 127 -19.77 18.18 15.01
N GLU A 128 -19.99 17.10 14.26
CA GLU A 128 -19.33 15.81 14.52
C GLU A 128 -17.82 15.85 14.26
N ASN A 129 -17.40 16.58 13.22
CA ASN A 129 -15.97 16.72 12.92
C ASN A 129 -15.25 17.68 13.88
N ALA A 130 -15.98 18.55 14.58
CA ALA A 130 -15.41 19.43 15.61
C ALA A 130 -15.01 18.70 16.90
N GLY A 131 -15.47 17.46 17.10
CA GLY A 131 -15.20 16.63 18.29
C GLY A 131 -13.92 15.76 18.25
N GLY A 132 -13.14 15.81 17.16
CA GLY A 132 -11.96 14.95 16.97
C GLY A 132 -10.72 15.29 17.84
N SER A 133 -9.70 14.42 17.82
CA SER A 133 -8.40 14.66 18.49
C SER A 133 -7.68 15.90 17.96
N GLY A 134 -6.76 16.50 18.73
CA GLY A 134 -6.23 17.86 18.48
C GLY A 134 -5.79 18.20 17.04
N VAL A 135 -5.12 17.28 16.34
CA VAL A 135 -4.74 17.46 14.91
C VAL A 135 -5.95 17.34 13.98
N ALA A 136 -6.83 16.37 14.23
CA ALA A 136 -8.08 16.24 13.49
C ALA A 136 -9.00 17.45 13.71
N LYS A 137 -9.01 18.03 14.92
CA LYS A 137 -9.76 19.23 15.28
C LYS A 137 -9.18 20.49 14.63
N ALA A 138 -7.85 20.63 14.57
CA ALA A 138 -7.18 21.73 13.88
C ALA A 138 -7.35 21.68 12.35
N LEU A 139 -7.38 20.48 11.77
CA LEU A 139 -7.69 20.28 10.35
C LEU A 139 -9.18 20.54 10.07
N ALA A 140 -10.07 20.01 10.92
CA ALA A 140 -11.50 20.25 10.84
C ALA A 140 -11.86 21.73 11.00
N SER A 141 -11.14 22.50 11.83
CA SER A 141 -11.38 23.95 11.98
C SER A 141 -11.07 24.76 10.72
N VAL A 142 -10.31 24.20 9.77
CA VAL A 142 -10.06 24.79 8.45
C VAL A 142 -10.87 24.06 7.36
N GLY A 143 -11.81 23.20 7.75
CA GLY A 143 -12.67 22.44 6.82
C GLY A 143 -11.98 21.26 6.13
N ILE A 144 -10.80 20.85 6.60
CA ILE A 144 -10.02 19.75 6.02
C ILE A 144 -10.34 18.45 6.75
N ASP A 145 -11.03 17.55 6.08
CA ASP A 145 -11.29 16.21 6.58
C ASP A 145 -10.01 15.35 6.54
N VAL A 146 -9.62 14.79 7.69
CA VAL A 146 -8.45 13.89 7.82
C VAL A 146 -8.53 12.70 6.87
N THR A 147 -9.74 12.20 6.60
CA THR A 147 -9.97 11.09 5.68
C THR A 147 -9.74 11.49 4.22
N VAL A 148 -9.97 12.76 3.86
CA VAL A 148 -9.64 13.30 2.53
C VAL A 148 -8.12 13.42 2.37
N LEU A 149 -7.41 13.90 3.39
CA LEU A 149 -5.95 13.93 3.35
C LEU A 149 -5.34 12.52 3.26
N ALA A 150 -5.89 11.57 4.02
CA ALA A 150 -5.47 10.17 3.94
C ALA A 150 -5.73 9.58 2.55
N ALA A 151 -6.88 9.88 1.93
CA ALA A 151 -7.18 9.46 0.56
C ALA A 151 -6.20 10.09 -0.44
N LEU A 152 -5.90 11.38 -0.33
CA LEU A 152 -4.90 12.07 -1.17
C LEU A 152 -3.50 11.46 -1.01
N ALA A 153 -3.09 11.15 0.22
CA ALA A 153 -1.82 10.47 0.48
C ALA A 153 -1.80 9.07 -0.16
N GLY A 154 -2.89 8.32 -0.09
CA GLY A 154 -3.05 7.03 -0.77
C GLY A 154 -2.95 7.15 -2.29
N ILE A 155 -3.63 8.15 -2.87
CA ILE A 155 -3.57 8.47 -4.31
C ILE A 155 -2.14 8.84 -4.72
N PHE A 156 -1.49 9.71 -3.95
CA PHE A 156 -0.11 10.14 -4.20
C PHE A 156 0.85 8.94 -4.20
N LEU A 157 0.76 8.08 -3.18
CA LEU A 157 1.54 6.84 -3.08
C LEU A 157 1.31 5.93 -4.29
N LEU A 158 0.04 5.73 -4.66
CA LEU A 158 -0.36 4.90 -5.79
C LEU A 158 0.18 5.45 -7.12
N LEU A 159 0.13 6.76 -7.33
CA LEU A 159 0.73 7.41 -8.50
C LEU A 159 2.26 7.24 -8.50
N GLY A 160 2.93 7.36 -7.35
CA GLY A 160 4.36 7.10 -7.21
C GLY A 160 4.74 5.68 -7.60
N LEU A 161 3.93 4.70 -7.21
CA LEU A 161 4.13 3.30 -7.61
C LEU A 161 3.92 3.06 -9.11
N MET A 162 3.13 3.88 -9.80
CA MET A 162 2.87 3.73 -11.22
C MET A 162 3.88 4.47 -12.10
N TYR A 163 4.35 5.64 -11.68
CA TYR A 163 5.12 6.56 -12.52
C TYR A 163 6.62 6.62 -12.16
N PRO A 164 7.49 7.09 -13.08
CA PRO A 164 8.95 7.08 -12.89
C PRO A 164 9.44 7.88 -11.69
N TRP A 165 8.70 8.92 -11.28
CA TRP A 165 9.07 9.78 -10.15
C TRP A 165 9.07 9.03 -8.80
N GLY A 166 8.35 7.91 -8.68
CA GLY A 166 8.45 7.05 -7.51
C GLY A 166 9.68 6.14 -7.51
N GLN A 167 10.43 6.07 -8.62
CA GLN A 167 11.66 5.27 -8.75
C GLN A 167 12.91 6.15 -8.74
N VAL A 168 12.79 7.40 -9.20
CA VAL A 168 13.85 8.41 -9.22
C VAL A 168 13.27 9.73 -8.75
N PHE A 169 13.94 10.35 -7.79
CA PHE A 169 13.51 11.60 -7.20
C PHE A 169 13.40 12.72 -8.26
N PRO A 170 12.22 13.35 -8.38
CA PRO A 170 11.95 14.38 -9.39
C PRO A 170 12.67 15.71 -9.07
N ARG A 171 12.67 16.64 -10.02
CA ARG A 171 13.36 17.95 -9.87
C ARG A 171 12.82 18.82 -8.73
N TRP A 172 11.58 18.60 -8.29
CA TRP A 172 11.00 19.34 -7.16
C TRP A 172 11.52 18.85 -5.80
N THR A 173 12.13 17.66 -5.73
CA THR A 173 12.86 17.21 -4.52
C THR A 173 14.30 17.69 -4.58
N LEU A 174 14.51 19.01 -4.47
CA LEU A 174 15.79 19.70 -4.73
C LEU A 174 17.02 18.94 -4.21
N LEU A 175 17.02 18.50 -2.95
CA LEU A 175 18.14 17.81 -2.29
C LEU A 175 18.42 16.38 -2.80
N LEU A 176 17.42 15.71 -3.37
CA LEU A 176 17.51 14.30 -3.78
C LEU A 176 17.37 14.10 -5.29
N THR A 177 17.23 15.20 -6.05
CA THR A 177 17.00 15.19 -7.50
C THR A 177 17.91 14.21 -8.23
N GLY A 178 17.33 13.34 -9.06
CA GLY A 178 18.07 12.38 -9.87
C GLY A 178 18.58 11.14 -9.13
N ARG A 179 18.52 11.11 -7.78
CA ARG A 179 18.82 9.91 -7.01
C ARG A 179 17.70 8.87 -7.12
N ARG A 180 18.04 7.59 -7.04
CA ARG A 180 17.03 6.53 -6.99
C ARG A 180 16.31 6.53 -5.65
N VAL A 181 15.00 6.37 -5.70
CA VAL A 181 14.16 6.16 -4.52
C VAL A 181 14.42 4.76 -3.97
N PRO A 182 14.75 4.60 -2.68
CA PRO A 182 14.89 3.27 -2.08
C PRO A 182 13.63 2.44 -2.29
N ARG A 183 13.78 1.23 -2.84
CA ARG A 183 12.64 0.37 -3.26
C ARG A 183 11.61 0.13 -2.16
N LEU A 184 12.06 0.00 -0.91
CA LEU A 184 11.19 -0.27 0.23
C LEU A 184 10.39 0.96 0.68
N LEU A 185 10.85 2.17 0.37
CA LEU A 185 10.23 3.42 0.83
C LEU A 185 8.78 3.55 0.36
N PRO A 186 8.42 3.35 -0.92
CA PRO A 186 7.02 3.34 -1.34
C PRO A 186 6.35 1.96 -1.16
N LEU A 187 7.11 0.85 -1.16
CA LEU A 187 6.52 -0.49 -1.05
C LEU A 187 6.00 -0.81 0.35
N LEU A 188 6.72 -0.40 1.41
CA LEU A 188 6.30 -0.67 2.78
C LEU A 188 4.95 -0.03 3.12
N PRO A 189 4.74 1.29 2.98
CA PRO A 189 3.44 1.88 3.26
C PRO A 189 2.36 1.32 2.34
N ALA A 190 2.68 1.03 1.07
CA ALA A 190 1.72 0.45 0.14
C ALA A 190 1.22 -0.92 0.61
N TRP A 191 2.12 -1.84 0.99
CA TRP A 191 1.72 -3.16 1.46
C TRP A 191 1.04 -3.14 2.83
N LEU A 192 1.49 -2.28 3.74
CA LEU A 192 0.90 -2.14 5.07
C LEU A 192 -0.54 -1.62 4.97
N SER A 193 -0.80 -0.62 4.14
CA SER A 193 -2.14 -0.07 3.97
C SER A 193 -3.03 -0.94 3.08
N ALA A 194 -2.48 -1.54 2.02
CA ALA A 194 -3.27 -2.24 1.01
C ALA A 194 -4.12 -3.38 1.57
N ILE A 195 -3.56 -4.20 2.47
CA ILE A 195 -4.27 -5.39 2.99
C ILE A 195 -5.47 -4.96 3.84
N GLY A 196 -5.24 -4.07 4.81
CA GLY A 196 -6.30 -3.57 5.69
C GLY A 196 -7.41 -2.89 4.90
N LEU A 197 -7.05 -1.99 3.98
CA LEU A 197 -8.01 -1.28 3.12
C LEU A 197 -8.80 -2.24 2.23
N SER A 198 -8.16 -3.25 1.63
CA SER A 198 -8.84 -4.22 0.77
C SER A 198 -9.82 -5.09 1.56
N VAL A 199 -9.39 -5.65 2.69
CA VAL A 199 -10.24 -6.50 3.54
C VAL A 199 -11.41 -5.70 4.09
N TYR A 200 -11.13 -4.52 4.65
CA TYR A 200 -12.16 -3.64 5.17
C TYR A 200 -13.15 -3.24 4.07
N GLY A 201 -12.65 -2.82 2.90
CA GLY A 201 -13.48 -2.49 1.76
C GLY A 201 -14.40 -3.63 1.31
N VAL A 202 -13.86 -4.85 1.20
CA VAL A 202 -14.66 -6.05 0.86
C VAL A 202 -15.75 -6.31 1.88
N VAL A 203 -15.42 -6.24 3.17
CA VAL A 203 -16.41 -6.43 4.25
C VAL A 203 -17.55 -5.43 4.09
N LEU A 204 -17.25 -4.14 3.89
CA LEU A 204 -18.29 -3.12 3.75
C LEU A 204 -19.12 -3.28 2.46
N VAL A 205 -18.47 -3.59 1.34
CA VAL A 205 -19.14 -3.82 0.03
C VAL A 205 -20.07 -5.03 0.07
N ILE A 206 -19.77 -6.04 0.89
CA ILE A 206 -20.64 -7.21 1.08
C ILE A 206 -21.72 -6.91 2.11
N TYR A 207 -21.34 -6.32 3.25
CA TYR A 207 -22.23 -6.12 4.38
C TYR A 207 -23.35 -5.13 4.07
N ALA A 208 -23.08 -4.01 3.38
CA ALA A 208 -24.10 -3.00 3.11
C ALA A 208 -25.25 -3.52 2.23
N PRO A 209 -25.01 -4.15 1.06
CA PRO A 209 -26.08 -4.74 0.26
C PRO A 209 -26.87 -5.83 1.00
N LEU A 210 -26.18 -6.73 1.72
CA LEU A 210 -26.86 -7.78 2.48
C LEU A 210 -27.72 -7.21 3.61
N SER A 211 -27.29 -6.13 4.25
CA SER A 211 -28.09 -5.42 5.26
C SER A 211 -29.28 -4.71 4.61
N ALA A 212 -29.11 -4.14 3.41
CA ALA A 212 -30.19 -3.48 2.67
C ALA A 212 -31.32 -4.45 2.28
N VAL A 213 -30.98 -5.70 1.94
CA VAL A 213 -31.96 -6.75 1.60
C VAL A 213 -32.41 -7.60 2.80
N ASN A 214 -32.07 -7.19 4.03
CA ASN A 214 -32.44 -7.88 5.28
C ASN A 214 -31.88 -9.30 5.44
N VAL A 215 -30.82 -9.66 4.72
CA VAL A 215 -30.08 -10.91 4.94
C VAL A 215 -29.20 -10.81 6.18
N LEU A 216 -28.60 -9.64 6.41
CA LEU A 216 -27.86 -9.28 7.62
C LEU A 216 -28.61 -8.23 8.44
N PRO A 217 -28.28 -8.07 9.74
CA PRO A 217 -28.89 -7.04 10.58
C PRO A 217 -28.80 -5.66 9.94
N ARG A 218 -29.91 -4.90 9.95
CA ARG A 218 -29.91 -3.54 9.41
C ARG A 218 -28.92 -2.66 10.17
N ILE A 219 -28.19 -1.85 9.42
CA ILE A 219 -27.34 -0.80 9.99
C ILE A 219 -28.26 0.24 10.62
N LYS A 220 -28.16 0.37 11.94
CA LYS A 220 -28.89 1.40 12.68
C LYS A 220 -28.26 2.76 12.38
N PRO A 221 -29.05 3.82 12.22
CA PRO A 221 -28.50 5.17 12.11
C PRO A 221 -27.64 5.47 13.34
N ASP A 222 -26.49 6.07 13.10
CA ASP A 222 -25.53 6.47 14.14
C ASP A 222 -24.95 7.83 13.77
N GLY A 223 -24.56 8.61 14.77
CA GLY A 223 -24.07 9.99 14.60
C GLY A 223 -24.99 10.86 13.74
N GLY A 224 -24.43 11.38 12.64
CA GLY A 224 -25.03 12.34 11.73
C GLY A 224 -26.27 11.78 11.02
N PHE A 225 -26.31 10.48 10.81
CA PHE A 225 -27.30 9.82 9.97
C PHE A 225 -28.67 9.76 10.64
N THR A 226 -29.70 10.23 9.93
CA THR A 226 -31.10 10.17 10.39
C THR A 226 -31.88 9.00 9.79
N SER A 227 -31.32 8.29 8.80
CA SER A 227 -31.95 7.14 8.16
C SER A 227 -31.02 5.94 8.00
N SER A 228 -31.56 4.72 8.12
CA SER A 228 -30.80 3.48 7.87
C SER A 228 -30.32 3.37 6.42
N ALA A 229 -31.10 3.90 5.48
CA ALA A 229 -30.73 3.90 4.06
C ALA A 229 -29.50 4.79 3.81
N GLY A 230 -29.47 5.99 4.40
CA GLY A 230 -28.35 6.92 4.27
C GLY A 230 -27.03 6.33 4.79
N ILE A 231 -27.04 5.76 6.00
CA ILE A 231 -25.84 5.13 6.56
C ILE A 231 -25.43 3.88 5.78
N THR A 232 -26.38 3.09 5.28
CA THR A 232 -26.09 1.90 4.45
C THR A 232 -25.41 2.27 3.14
N TRP A 233 -25.88 3.32 2.45
CA TRP A 233 -25.22 3.84 1.26
C TRP A 233 -23.83 4.40 1.56
N MET A 234 -23.68 5.12 2.67
CA MET A 234 -22.37 5.63 3.07
C MET A 234 -21.38 4.49 3.35
N VAL A 235 -21.83 3.42 4.03
CA VAL A 235 -21.02 2.22 4.26
C VAL A 235 -20.60 1.58 2.94
N LEU A 236 -21.51 1.45 1.97
CA LEU A 236 -21.18 0.94 0.64
C LEU A 236 -20.16 1.83 -0.09
N PHE A 237 -20.35 3.15 -0.06
CA PHE A 237 -19.42 4.10 -0.70
C PHE A 237 -18.04 4.08 -0.05
N GLY A 238 -17.98 4.01 1.28
CA GLY A 238 -16.74 3.78 2.02
C GLY A 238 -16.09 2.45 1.62
N GLY A 239 -16.88 1.39 1.49
CA GLY A 239 -16.41 0.09 1.02
C GLY A 239 -15.78 0.13 -0.37
N LEU A 240 -16.44 0.80 -1.32
CA LEU A 240 -15.91 0.99 -2.68
C LEU A 240 -14.62 1.83 -2.67
N ALA A 241 -14.56 2.88 -1.84
CA ALA A 241 -13.38 3.73 -1.72
C ALA A 241 -12.19 2.98 -1.12
N PHE A 242 -12.37 2.34 0.04
CA PHE A 242 -11.31 1.59 0.72
C PHE A 242 -10.89 0.35 -0.07
N GLY A 243 -11.86 -0.41 -0.61
CA GLY A 243 -11.60 -1.58 -1.44
C GLY A 243 -10.87 -1.20 -2.73
N GLY A 244 -11.39 -0.18 -3.44
CA GLY A 244 -10.77 0.34 -4.66
C GLY A 244 -9.33 0.82 -4.44
N LEU A 245 -9.11 1.63 -3.40
CA LEU A 245 -7.76 2.10 -3.05
C LEU A 245 -6.85 0.94 -2.62
N GLY A 246 -7.35 0.02 -1.79
CA GLY A 246 -6.62 -1.16 -1.32
C GLY A 246 -6.16 -2.07 -2.47
N PHE A 247 -7.10 -2.51 -3.31
CA PHE A 247 -6.77 -3.35 -4.47
C PHE A 247 -5.92 -2.61 -5.50
N GLY A 248 -6.14 -1.30 -5.67
CA GLY A 248 -5.31 -0.44 -6.51
C GLY A 248 -3.85 -0.41 -6.03
N LEU A 249 -3.63 -0.26 -4.73
CA LEU A 249 -2.30 -0.34 -4.10
C LEU A 249 -1.68 -1.73 -4.28
N ILE A 250 -2.43 -2.83 -4.12
CA ILE A 250 -1.91 -4.19 -4.38
C ILE A 250 -1.41 -4.30 -5.83
N ALA A 251 -2.23 -3.90 -6.80
CA ALA A 251 -1.89 -3.99 -8.22
C ALA A 251 -0.67 -3.11 -8.56
N ALA A 252 -0.66 -1.86 -8.08
CA ALA A 252 0.43 -0.92 -8.29
C ALA A 252 1.73 -1.38 -7.59
N ALA A 253 1.66 -1.87 -6.35
CA ALA A 253 2.81 -2.36 -5.59
C ALA A 253 3.43 -3.61 -6.23
N ARG A 254 2.61 -4.54 -6.74
CA ARG A 254 3.11 -5.71 -7.48
C ARG A 254 3.84 -5.30 -8.77
N SER A 255 3.26 -4.37 -9.52
CA SER A 255 3.89 -3.81 -10.73
C SER A 255 5.19 -3.09 -10.39
N TYR A 256 5.19 -2.21 -9.39
CA TYR A 256 6.37 -1.48 -8.94
C TYR A 256 7.47 -2.45 -8.46
N ALA A 257 7.11 -3.45 -7.65
CA ALA A 257 8.04 -4.44 -7.14
C ALA A 257 8.69 -5.28 -8.26
N ALA A 258 7.96 -5.55 -9.36
CA ALA A 258 8.51 -6.23 -10.52
C ALA A 258 9.46 -5.33 -11.32
N ARG A 259 9.09 -4.07 -11.56
CA ARG A 259 9.88 -3.11 -12.35
C ARG A 259 11.15 -2.63 -11.65
N THR A 260 11.15 -2.61 -10.32
CA THR A 260 12.30 -2.15 -9.50
C THR A 260 13.19 -3.30 -9.00
N ARG A 261 12.86 -4.55 -9.34
CA ARG A 261 13.62 -5.71 -8.90
C ARG A 261 15.03 -5.68 -9.50
N PRO A 262 16.09 -5.73 -8.68
CA PRO A 262 17.45 -5.83 -9.20
C PRO A 262 17.66 -7.15 -9.95
N VAL A 263 18.38 -7.09 -11.07
CA VAL A 263 18.74 -8.24 -11.90
C VAL A 263 20.25 -8.43 -11.87
N CYS A 264 20.74 -9.67 -11.95
CA CYS A 264 22.18 -9.89 -12.10
C CYS A 264 22.61 -9.34 -13.46
N ALA A 265 23.68 -8.54 -13.49
CA ALA A 265 24.39 -8.29 -14.74
C ALA A 265 24.89 -9.62 -15.28
N ILE A 266 24.45 -9.99 -16.48
CA ILE A 266 25.06 -11.10 -17.21
C ILE A 266 26.31 -10.50 -17.83
N VAL A 267 27.47 -10.85 -17.28
CA VAL A 267 28.73 -10.62 -17.99
C VAL A 267 28.63 -11.50 -19.24
N ALA A 268 28.44 -10.89 -20.41
CA ALA A 268 28.62 -11.62 -21.65
C ALA A 268 30.05 -12.16 -21.62
N ALA A 269 30.23 -13.45 -21.88
CA ALA A 269 31.54 -14.08 -21.96
C ALA A 269 32.29 -13.58 -23.21
N THR A 270 32.70 -12.32 -23.19
CA THR A 270 33.55 -11.66 -24.18
C THR A 270 34.40 -10.67 -23.40
N ASP A 271 35.37 -11.21 -22.68
CA ASP A 271 36.67 -10.58 -22.37
C ASP A 271 37.59 -11.58 -21.65
N ALA A 272 37.57 -12.85 -22.06
CA ALA A 272 38.68 -13.74 -21.79
C ALA A 272 39.69 -13.58 -22.94
N THR A 273 40.49 -12.51 -22.90
CA THR A 273 41.75 -12.50 -23.67
C THR A 273 42.86 -12.95 -22.74
N PRO A 274 43.64 -13.96 -23.16
CA PRO A 274 45.08 -13.77 -23.07
C PRO A 274 45.82 -14.30 -24.31
N GLY A 275 46.84 -13.55 -24.74
CA GLY A 275 48.05 -14.18 -25.29
C GLY A 275 48.38 -13.89 -26.76
N ASN A 276 49.24 -12.89 -26.96
CA ASN A 276 50.48 -12.97 -27.72
C ASN A 276 50.51 -13.88 -28.98
N ARG A 277 50.43 -13.28 -30.18
CA ARG A 277 51.07 -13.83 -31.38
C ARG A 277 52.32 -13.02 -31.71
N SER A 278 53.44 -13.46 -31.15
CA SER A 278 54.77 -13.15 -31.65
C SER A 278 55.08 -14.05 -32.86
N ALA A 279 55.56 -13.42 -33.93
CA ALA A 279 56.45 -13.94 -34.98
C ALA A 279 56.19 -15.36 -35.54
N ARG A 280 55.76 -15.39 -36.81
CA ARG A 280 56.45 -16.05 -37.93
C ARG A 280 55.91 -15.53 -39.25
#